data_AF-A0A7J6MSW8-F1
#
_entry.id   AF-A0A7J6MSW8-F1
#
_cell.length_a   1.000
_cell.length_b   1.000
_cell.length_c   1.000
_cell.angle_alpha   90.00
_cell.angle_beta   90.00
_cell.angle_gamma   90.00
#
_symmetry.space_group_name_H-M   'P 1'
#
loop_
_entity.id
_entity.type
_entity.pdbx_description
1 polymer ?
#
loop_
_entity_poly.entity_id
_entity_poly.type
_entity_poly.pdbx_seq_one_letter_code
_entity_poly.pdbx_strand_id
1 'polypeptide(L)'
;MSFTRLDRISSIDIKPTKTDGPTNPVETDSYSWYRSSTEEHPRIVVPDFDSGLYVADENQLNQPDCPMESVFQSVHVLNPGFDWQGVDVVTDRTNLRQLIGFLIPKRVDSSGAFVIDVDVVDNTVVFTRTGPTRARCFGCGHHFERAMTTDEADGALRRVVSFELGTLKLVVSPAWTKPDDSILEVARSGGPLEGTKGNFVELKTKSVRREFDWVEAYTQMALGDTDRFNRQEVARAKVDNNRLFGRLEAPLAAILCVVRPKNRPGEERSFVIEWDGNSRDLHIREN
;
A
#
# COMPACT_ATOMS: atom_id res chain seq x y z
N MET A 1 6.48 -7.40 -37.28
CA MET A 1 7.72 -7.46 -36.48
C MET A 1 7.67 -6.29 -35.50
N SER A 2 7.31 -6.55 -34.24
CA SER A 2 7.32 -5.52 -33.21
C SER A 2 8.38 -5.93 -32.19
N PHE A 3 9.38 -5.08 -32.00
CA PHE A 3 10.40 -5.26 -30.99
C PHE A 3 9.82 -4.84 -29.64
N THR A 4 9.41 -5.80 -28.81
CA THR A 4 9.15 -5.53 -27.39
C THR A 4 10.50 -5.13 -26.78
N ARG A 5 10.65 -3.84 -26.46
CA ARG A 5 11.84 -3.37 -25.76
C ARG A 5 11.78 -3.94 -24.34
N LEU A 6 12.56 -5.00 -24.10
CA LEU A 6 12.74 -5.60 -22.79
C LEU A 6 13.87 -4.84 -22.08
N ASP A 7 13.51 -3.95 -21.17
CA ASP A 7 14.47 -3.30 -20.28
C ASP A 7 14.55 -4.11 -18.97
N ARG A 8 15.76 -4.18 -18.40
CA ARG A 8 16.06 -4.99 -17.21
C ARG A 8 16.64 -4.10 -16.12
N ILE A 9 16.06 -4.18 -14.92
CA ILE A 9 16.58 -3.48 -13.72
C ILE A 9 17.08 -4.53 -12.74
N SER A 10 18.38 -4.54 -12.47
CA SER A 10 19.00 -5.46 -11.50
C SER A 10 19.09 -4.82 -10.12
N SER A 11 18.62 -5.54 -9.09
CA SER A 11 18.69 -5.17 -7.67
C SER A 11 20.10 -4.87 -7.16
N ILE A 12 21.15 -5.36 -7.85
CA ILE A 12 22.56 -5.12 -7.50
C ILE A 12 22.99 -3.72 -7.95
N ASP A 13 22.43 -3.24 -9.07
CA ASP A 13 22.79 -1.96 -9.68
C ASP A 13 22.05 -0.78 -9.03
N ILE A 14 21.05 -1.10 -8.20
CA ILE A 14 20.28 -0.14 -7.41
C ILE A 14 21.13 0.34 -6.22
N LYS A 15 21.70 1.55 -6.35
CA LYS A 15 22.34 2.22 -5.23
C LYS A 15 21.26 2.84 -4.33
N PRO A 16 21.29 2.60 -3.01
CA PRO A 16 20.37 3.26 -2.08
C PRO A 16 20.50 4.78 -2.17
N THR A 17 19.38 5.49 -2.14
CA THR A 17 19.34 6.93 -1.93
C THR A 17 19.41 7.23 -0.42
N LYS A 18 19.72 8.47 -0.05
CA LYS A 18 19.80 8.93 1.37
C LYS A 18 18.42 9.22 1.97
N THR A 19 17.38 8.51 1.55
CA THR A 19 16.00 8.84 1.93
C THR A 19 15.64 8.20 3.26
N ASP A 20 15.15 9.02 4.20
CA ASP A 20 14.83 8.63 5.57
C ASP A 20 13.44 7.97 5.74
N GLY A 21 12.72 7.72 4.64
CA GLY A 21 11.35 7.20 4.63
C GLY A 21 10.37 8.10 3.88
N PRO A 22 9.08 7.71 3.79
CA PRO A 22 8.01 8.62 3.40
C PRO A 22 8.03 9.88 4.28
N THR A 23 8.06 11.05 3.64
CA THR A 23 8.00 12.35 4.32
C THR A 23 6.78 13.15 3.86
N ASN A 24 6.36 14.09 4.70
CA ASN A 24 5.23 14.97 4.42
C ASN A 24 3.94 14.22 4.03
N PRO A 25 3.53 13.17 4.76
CA PRO A 25 2.28 12.50 4.45
C PRO A 25 1.12 13.46 4.66
N VAL A 26 0.27 13.54 3.64
CA VAL A 26 -0.97 14.32 3.63
C VAL A 26 -2.07 13.37 3.20
N GLU A 27 -3.08 13.22 4.06
CA GLU A 27 -4.34 12.64 3.64
C GLU A 27 -4.94 13.54 2.58
N THR A 28 -5.02 13.03 1.36
CA THR A 28 -5.72 13.75 0.30
C THR A 28 -7.20 13.44 0.39
N ASP A 29 -7.54 12.19 0.74
CA ASP A 29 -8.92 11.74 0.73
C ASP A 29 -9.15 10.38 1.44
N SER A 30 -10.41 9.97 1.60
CA SER A 30 -10.83 8.61 1.95
C SER A 30 -12.19 8.20 1.33
N TYR A 31 -12.39 6.90 1.04
CA TYR A 31 -13.63 6.33 0.48
C TYR A 31 -13.95 4.91 0.99
N SER A 32 -15.19 4.43 0.81
CA SER A 32 -15.66 3.10 1.24
C SER A 32 -16.70 2.46 0.29
N TRP A 33 -16.92 1.14 0.41
CA TRP A 33 -17.88 0.34 -0.40
C TRP A 33 -18.99 -0.30 0.49
N TYR A 34 -20.28 0.06 0.35
CA TYR A 34 -21.36 -0.18 1.37
C TYR A 34 -22.36 -1.35 1.16
N ARG A 35 -22.73 -2.12 2.24
CA ARG A 35 -24.00 -2.90 2.50
C ARG A 35 -24.23 -3.34 4.01
N SER A 36 -25.06 -2.60 4.81
CA SER A 36 -25.44 -2.59 6.30
C SER A 36 -25.41 -3.86 7.23
N SER A 37 -25.33 -3.90 8.61
CA SER A 37 -25.86 -3.09 9.80
C SER A 37 -25.26 -3.44 11.24
N THR A 38 -25.78 -2.83 12.36
CA THR A 38 -25.22 -2.26 13.66
C THR A 38 -25.01 -3.06 15.00
N GLU A 39 -24.54 -2.38 16.10
CA GLU A 39 -23.98 -2.85 17.40
C GLU A 39 -24.69 -2.47 18.75
N GLU A 40 -24.50 -3.23 19.86
CA GLU A 40 -24.93 -2.78 21.22
C GLU A 40 -24.18 -3.31 22.49
N HIS A 41 -23.15 -4.19 22.45
CA HIS A 41 -22.55 -4.76 23.70
C HIS A 41 -21.03 -5.02 23.62
N PRO A 42 -20.19 -4.52 24.57
CA PRO A 42 -18.76 -4.81 24.59
C PRO A 42 -18.48 -6.26 25.01
N ARG A 43 -17.54 -6.94 24.32
CA ARG A 43 -17.26 -8.38 24.44
C ARG A 43 -15.77 -8.67 24.63
N ILE A 44 -15.46 -9.73 25.37
CA ILE A 44 -14.16 -10.40 25.29
C ILE A 44 -14.18 -11.24 24.02
N VAL A 45 -13.26 -10.95 23.09
CA VAL A 45 -13.19 -11.62 21.78
C VAL A 45 -12.14 -12.73 21.81
N VAL A 46 -12.59 -13.95 21.56
CA VAL A 46 -11.71 -15.04 21.10
C VAL A 46 -12.00 -15.20 19.60
N PRO A 47 -11.11 -14.75 18.70
CA PRO A 47 -11.41 -14.74 17.27
C PRO A 47 -11.39 -16.18 16.73
N ASP A 48 -12.40 -16.55 15.93
CA ASP A 48 -12.37 -17.83 15.24
C ASP A 48 -11.28 -17.86 14.16
N PHE A 49 -10.99 -19.06 13.67
CA PHE A 49 -10.09 -19.25 12.55
C PHE A 49 -10.79 -18.86 11.24
N ASP A 50 -10.17 -17.94 10.49
CA ASP A 50 -10.57 -17.55 9.15
C ASP A 50 -10.44 -18.74 8.20
N SER A 51 -11.49 -19.01 7.45
CA SER A 51 -11.50 -20.04 6.41
C SER A 51 -12.25 -19.56 5.18
N GLY A 52 -11.76 -19.92 4.00
CA GLY A 52 -12.38 -19.56 2.73
C GLY A 52 -11.60 -18.51 1.93
N LEU A 53 -12.28 -17.94 0.94
CA LEU A 53 -11.74 -16.91 0.05
C LEU A 53 -12.21 -15.54 0.51
N TYR A 54 -11.27 -14.65 0.74
CA TYR A 54 -11.51 -13.26 1.11
C TYR A 54 -11.16 -12.36 -0.07
N VAL A 55 -11.82 -11.21 -0.15
CA VAL A 55 -11.49 -10.22 -1.17
C VAL A 55 -10.11 -9.65 -0.86
N ALA A 56 -9.16 -9.87 -1.77
CA ALA A 56 -7.80 -9.39 -1.67
C ALA A 56 -7.61 -8.06 -2.40
N ASP A 57 -8.51 -7.73 -3.34
CA ASP A 57 -8.50 -6.50 -4.12
C ASP A 57 -9.93 -6.09 -4.46
N GLU A 58 -10.52 -5.16 -3.70
CA GLU A 58 -11.89 -4.70 -3.96
C GLU A 58 -11.96 -3.75 -5.15
N ASN A 59 -10.87 -3.03 -5.46
CA ASN A 59 -10.84 -2.10 -6.58
C ASN A 59 -10.88 -2.88 -7.89
N GLN A 60 -10.03 -3.89 -8.05
CA GLN A 60 -10.07 -4.79 -9.20
C GLN A 60 -11.36 -5.63 -9.24
N LEU A 61 -11.97 -5.94 -8.09
CA LEU A 61 -13.25 -6.67 -8.04
C LEU A 61 -14.42 -5.82 -8.52
N ASN A 62 -14.46 -4.53 -8.16
CA ASN A 62 -15.58 -3.63 -8.43
C ASN A 62 -15.41 -2.84 -9.74
N GLN A 63 -14.16 -2.55 -10.13
CA GLN A 63 -13.78 -1.86 -11.37
C GLN A 63 -12.66 -2.64 -12.08
N PRO A 64 -12.96 -3.76 -12.75
CA PRO A 64 -11.94 -4.65 -13.30
C PRO A 64 -11.15 -4.03 -14.46
N ASP A 65 -11.76 -3.16 -15.24
CA ASP A 65 -11.12 -2.54 -16.41
C ASP A 65 -10.24 -1.34 -16.02
N CYS A 66 -10.50 -0.74 -14.85
CA CYS A 66 -9.86 0.49 -14.39
C CYS A 66 -9.76 0.55 -12.85
N PRO A 67 -9.04 -0.38 -12.18
CA PRO A 67 -9.05 -0.52 -10.72
C PRO A 67 -8.64 0.76 -9.98
N MET A 68 -7.72 1.53 -10.57
CA MET A 68 -7.21 2.76 -9.98
C MET A 68 -8.15 3.97 -10.21
N GLU A 69 -9.19 3.87 -11.04
CA GLU A 69 -10.10 4.98 -11.34
C GLU A 69 -10.75 5.54 -10.07
N SER A 70 -11.20 4.67 -9.17
CA SER A 70 -11.72 5.04 -7.83
C SER A 70 -10.84 6.03 -7.07
N VAL A 71 -9.50 5.91 -7.15
CA VAL A 71 -8.56 6.83 -6.49
C VAL A 71 -8.62 8.23 -7.12
N PHE A 72 -8.68 8.29 -8.45
CA PHE A 72 -8.80 9.56 -9.17
C PHE A 72 -10.15 10.21 -8.93
N GLN A 73 -11.24 9.44 -8.99
CA GLN A 73 -12.59 9.92 -8.75
C GLN A 73 -12.74 10.47 -7.33
N SER A 74 -12.25 9.74 -6.31
CA SER A 74 -12.39 10.18 -4.93
C SER A 74 -11.67 11.52 -4.72
N VAL A 75 -10.40 11.61 -5.13
CA VAL A 75 -9.61 12.84 -5.02
C VAL A 75 -10.21 13.97 -5.85
N HIS A 76 -10.76 13.71 -7.04
CA HIS A 76 -11.42 14.74 -7.84
C HIS A 76 -12.66 15.32 -7.15
N VAL A 77 -13.44 14.48 -6.47
CA VAL A 77 -14.64 14.90 -5.73
C VAL A 77 -14.28 15.65 -4.45
N LEU A 78 -13.33 15.11 -3.68
CA LEU A 78 -13.05 15.57 -2.32
C LEU A 78 -11.92 16.61 -2.26
N ASN A 79 -11.07 16.66 -3.30
CA ASN A 79 -10.08 17.70 -3.52
C ASN A 79 -9.97 18.10 -5.01
N PRO A 80 -10.96 18.83 -5.57
CA PRO A 80 -10.99 19.18 -7.00
C PRO A 80 -9.79 20.00 -7.48
N GLY A 81 -9.07 20.67 -6.57
CA GLY A 81 -7.88 21.47 -6.87
C GLY A 81 -6.56 20.70 -6.78
N PHE A 82 -6.61 19.38 -6.58
CA PHE A 82 -5.41 18.57 -6.43
C PHE A 82 -4.56 18.57 -7.72
N ASP A 83 -3.27 18.89 -7.57
CA ASP A 83 -2.31 18.93 -8.67
C ASP A 83 -1.77 17.53 -8.99
N TRP A 84 -2.39 16.89 -9.97
CA TRP A 84 -1.96 15.61 -10.53
C TRP A 84 -0.70 15.69 -11.39
N GLN A 85 -0.39 16.86 -11.96
CA GLN A 85 0.78 17.02 -12.85
C GLN A 85 2.09 17.00 -12.06
N GLY A 86 2.04 17.42 -10.80
CA GLY A 86 3.15 17.29 -9.86
C GLY A 86 3.37 15.88 -9.29
N VAL A 87 2.48 14.91 -9.56
CA VAL A 87 2.59 13.54 -9.01
C VAL A 87 3.46 12.67 -9.91
N ASP A 88 4.39 11.93 -9.31
CA ASP A 88 5.22 11.03 -10.07
C ASP A 88 4.59 9.66 -10.28
N VAL A 89 4.07 9.07 -9.20
CA VAL A 89 3.51 7.71 -9.20
C VAL A 89 2.19 7.68 -8.44
N VAL A 90 1.17 7.07 -9.05
CA VAL A 90 -0.09 6.69 -8.39
C VAL A 90 -0.09 5.17 -8.25
N THR A 91 -0.29 4.65 -7.05
CA THR A 91 -0.21 3.20 -6.80
C THR A 91 -1.05 2.79 -5.60
N ASP A 92 -1.16 1.49 -5.35
CA ASP A 92 -1.57 0.96 -4.05
C ASP A 92 -0.35 0.58 -3.18
N ARG A 93 -0.62 0.32 -1.89
CA ARG A 93 0.41 -0.16 -0.94
C ARG A 93 0.97 -1.54 -1.32
N THR A 94 0.17 -2.38 -1.99
CA THR A 94 0.53 -3.76 -2.32
C THR A 94 1.66 -3.80 -3.34
N ASN A 95 1.60 -2.99 -4.39
CA ASN A 95 2.65 -2.87 -5.40
C ASN A 95 3.97 -2.37 -4.78
N LEU A 96 3.91 -1.40 -3.86
CA LEU A 96 5.10 -0.96 -3.13
C LEU A 96 5.69 -2.08 -2.26
N ARG A 97 4.85 -2.88 -1.60
CA ARG A 97 5.31 -4.07 -0.84
C ARG A 97 5.92 -5.14 -1.75
N GLN A 98 5.38 -5.35 -2.94
CA GLN A 98 5.95 -6.26 -3.93
C GLN A 98 7.35 -5.80 -4.37
N LEU A 99 7.53 -4.50 -4.67
CA LEU A 99 8.84 -3.92 -4.98
C LEU A 99 9.83 -4.02 -3.80
N ILE A 100 9.35 -3.86 -2.57
CA ILE A 100 10.15 -4.13 -1.37
C ILE A 100 10.55 -5.61 -1.28
N GLY A 101 9.62 -6.52 -1.57
CA GLY A 101 9.87 -7.96 -1.66
C GLY A 101 10.97 -8.29 -2.67
N PHE A 102 10.98 -7.63 -3.83
CA PHE A 102 12.07 -7.74 -4.80
C PHE A 102 13.43 -7.32 -4.22
N LEU A 103 13.48 -6.22 -3.46
CA LEU A 103 14.72 -5.74 -2.85
C LEU A 103 15.22 -6.62 -1.71
N ILE A 104 14.29 -7.27 -0.99
CA ILE A 104 14.58 -8.14 0.15
C ILE A 104 13.69 -9.40 0.12
N PRO A 105 13.98 -10.38 -0.77
CA PRO A 105 13.11 -11.55 -1.00
C PRO A 105 12.86 -12.45 0.20
N LYS A 106 13.73 -12.36 1.23
CA LYS A 106 13.64 -13.19 2.44
C LYS A 106 12.86 -12.54 3.59
N ARG A 107 12.40 -11.29 3.45
CA ARG A 107 11.83 -10.51 4.56
C ARG A 107 10.34 -10.20 4.43
N VAL A 108 9.78 -10.26 3.24
CA VAL A 108 8.35 -9.98 3.06
C VAL A 108 7.68 -11.32 2.79
N ASP A 109 6.57 -11.61 3.50
CA ASP A 109 5.65 -12.72 3.18
C ASP A 109 4.95 -12.52 1.82
N SER A 110 5.48 -11.65 0.96
CA SER A 110 5.04 -11.42 -0.41
C SER A 110 5.28 -12.71 -1.18
N SER A 111 4.15 -13.36 -1.49
CA SER A 111 4.06 -14.54 -2.31
C SER A 111 4.81 -14.36 -3.63
N GLY A 112 6.01 -14.91 -3.72
CA GLY A 112 6.69 -15.22 -4.98
C GLY A 112 6.65 -14.13 -6.05
N ALA A 113 6.62 -14.61 -7.30
CA ALA A 113 6.55 -13.79 -8.49
C ALA A 113 5.39 -12.78 -8.43
N PHE A 114 5.59 -11.58 -8.97
CA PHE A 114 4.53 -10.60 -9.15
C PHE A 114 4.56 -9.99 -10.54
N VAL A 115 3.41 -9.44 -10.91
CA VAL A 115 3.22 -8.68 -12.14
C VAL A 115 2.47 -7.38 -11.79
N ILE A 116 2.94 -6.25 -12.30
CA ILE A 116 2.33 -4.93 -12.11
C ILE A 116 2.08 -4.34 -13.50
N ASP A 117 0.83 -3.96 -13.76
CA ASP A 117 0.48 -3.19 -14.95
C ASP A 117 0.81 -1.73 -14.71
N VAL A 118 1.38 -1.08 -15.73
CA VAL A 118 1.92 0.28 -15.61
C VAL A 118 1.42 1.12 -16.76
N ASP A 119 0.62 2.14 -16.45
CA ASP A 119 0.17 3.12 -17.43
C ASP A 119 0.90 4.44 -17.23
N VAL A 120 1.35 5.06 -18.31
CA VAL A 120 1.99 6.37 -18.31
C VAL A 120 1.03 7.35 -18.97
N VAL A 121 0.58 8.34 -18.19
CA VAL A 121 -0.30 9.42 -18.63
C VAL A 121 0.44 10.73 -18.36
N ASP A 122 0.80 11.45 -19.42
CA ASP A 122 1.71 12.60 -19.38
C ASP A 122 3.02 12.28 -18.64
N ASN A 123 3.20 12.83 -17.43
CA ASN A 123 4.33 12.59 -16.55
C ASN A 123 4.00 11.61 -15.41
N THR A 124 2.72 11.32 -15.18
CA THR A 124 2.27 10.50 -14.05
C THR A 124 2.26 9.04 -14.45
N VAL A 125 2.80 8.19 -13.59
CA VAL A 125 2.85 6.74 -13.82
C VAL A 125 1.91 6.06 -12.84
N VAL A 126 0.98 5.25 -13.35
CA VAL A 126 -0.02 4.54 -12.56
C VAL A 126 0.37 3.07 -12.48
N PHE A 127 0.56 2.56 -11.28
CA PHE A 127 0.80 1.14 -11.03
C PHE A 127 -0.48 0.47 -10.57
N THR A 128 -0.93 -0.50 -11.35
CA THR A 128 -2.11 -1.32 -11.09
C THR A 128 -1.67 -2.72 -10.72
N ARG A 129 -2.15 -3.20 -9.57
CA ARG A 129 -1.89 -4.57 -9.15
C ARG A 129 -2.54 -5.54 -10.12
N THR A 130 -1.81 -6.57 -10.51
CA THR A 130 -2.39 -7.72 -11.22
C THR A 130 -2.48 -8.93 -10.30
N GLY A 131 -3.41 -9.84 -10.60
CA GLY A 131 -3.57 -11.10 -9.90
C GLY A 131 -4.99 -11.34 -9.39
N PRO A 132 -5.19 -12.35 -8.54
CA PRO A 132 -6.53 -12.74 -8.12
C PRO A 132 -7.15 -11.69 -7.19
N THR A 133 -8.40 -11.32 -7.47
CA THR A 133 -9.21 -10.42 -6.63
C THR A 133 -9.61 -11.05 -5.30
N ARG A 134 -9.46 -12.38 -5.17
CA ARG A 134 -9.71 -13.13 -3.94
C ARG A 134 -8.53 -14.01 -3.59
N ALA A 135 -8.15 -13.99 -2.32
CA ALA A 135 -7.09 -14.84 -1.79
C ALA A 135 -7.62 -15.71 -0.66
N ARG A 136 -7.00 -16.89 -0.50
CA ARG A 136 -7.31 -17.75 0.64
C ARG A 136 -6.67 -17.17 1.88
N CYS A 137 -7.48 -16.83 2.88
CA CYS A 137 -6.95 -16.42 4.17
C CYS A 137 -6.72 -17.64 5.05
N PHE A 138 -5.62 -17.63 5.80
CA PHE A 138 -5.32 -18.56 6.87
C PHE A 138 -4.91 -17.75 8.09
N GLY A 139 -5.58 -17.96 9.21
CA GLY A 139 -5.28 -17.23 10.45
C GLY A 139 -6.56 -16.86 11.18
N CYS A 140 -6.52 -15.80 11.96
CA CYS A 140 -7.68 -15.25 12.68
C CYS A 140 -7.76 -13.73 12.52
N GLY A 141 -7.10 -13.16 11.50
CA GLY A 141 -6.97 -11.72 11.29
C GLY A 141 -8.30 -11.04 10.99
N HIS A 142 -9.07 -11.54 10.01
CA HIS A 142 -10.33 -10.92 9.61
C HIS A 142 -11.41 -11.12 10.66
N HIS A 143 -11.43 -12.28 11.33
CA HIS A 143 -12.32 -12.47 12.47
C HIS A 143 -11.94 -11.52 13.62
N PHE A 144 -10.65 -11.41 13.94
CA PHE A 144 -10.19 -10.50 14.99
C PHE A 144 -10.53 -9.04 14.67
N GLU A 145 -10.30 -8.58 13.44
CA GLU A 145 -10.69 -7.25 12.97
C GLU A 145 -12.19 -7.03 13.19
N ARG A 146 -13.06 -7.88 12.61
CA ARG A 146 -14.51 -7.75 12.75
C ARG A 146 -14.99 -7.72 14.20
N ALA A 147 -14.35 -8.49 15.07
CA ALA A 147 -14.76 -8.58 16.45
C ALA A 147 -14.19 -7.43 17.32
N MET A 148 -13.14 -6.75 16.85
CA MET A 148 -12.52 -5.59 17.52
C MET A 148 -12.99 -4.25 16.95
N THR A 149 -13.83 -4.26 15.91
CA THR A 149 -14.35 -3.05 15.25
C THR A 149 -15.86 -2.97 15.31
N THR A 150 -16.36 -1.76 15.33
CA THR A 150 -17.78 -1.45 15.37
C THR A 150 -18.39 -1.35 13.96
N ASP A 151 -19.46 -2.10 13.69
CA ASP A 151 -20.06 -2.20 12.35
C ASP A 151 -20.97 -0.99 12.03
N GLU A 152 -20.37 0.18 11.79
CA GLU A 152 -21.11 1.35 11.28
C GLU A 152 -20.91 1.63 9.78
N ALA A 153 -19.85 1.10 9.15
CA ALA A 153 -19.63 1.25 7.70
C ALA A 153 -19.13 -0.06 7.08
N ASP A 154 -19.83 -0.65 6.11
CA ASP A 154 -19.34 -1.85 5.42
C ASP A 154 -18.24 -1.52 4.40
N GLY A 155 -17.43 -2.54 4.11
CA GLY A 155 -16.26 -2.44 3.22
C GLY A 155 -15.00 -1.95 3.94
N ALA A 156 -13.88 -2.02 3.23
CA ALA A 156 -12.65 -1.40 3.69
C ALA A 156 -12.72 0.12 3.46
N LEU A 157 -12.37 0.93 4.47
CA LEU A 157 -12.09 2.33 4.24
C LEU A 157 -10.72 2.46 3.59
N ARG A 158 -10.71 2.95 2.36
CA ARG A 158 -9.47 3.28 1.68
C ARG A 158 -9.16 4.74 1.91
N ARG A 159 -8.01 4.98 2.53
CA ARG A 159 -7.40 6.30 2.52
C ARG A 159 -6.66 6.47 1.20
N VAL A 160 -6.51 7.72 0.77
CA VAL A 160 -5.60 8.14 -0.29
C VAL A 160 -4.61 9.10 0.35
N VAL A 161 -3.36 8.70 0.41
CA VAL A 161 -2.28 9.47 1.03
C VAL A 161 -1.32 9.92 -0.06
N SER A 162 -0.99 11.20 -0.07
CA SER A 162 0.13 11.71 -0.84
C SER A 162 1.33 11.90 0.06
N PHE A 163 2.51 11.46 -0.37
CA PHE A 163 3.76 11.68 0.37
C PHE A 163 4.95 11.76 -0.59
N GLU A 164 6.07 12.25 -0.06
CA GLU A 164 7.34 12.29 -0.77
C GLU A 164 8.19 11.08 -0.35
N LEU A 165 8.71 10.33 -1.32
CA LEU A 165 9.72 9.30 -1.11
C LEU A 165 11.01 9.76 -1.78
N GLY A 166 11.83 10.48 -1.00
CA GLY A 166 13.03 11.12 -1.50
C GLY A 166 12.66 12.24 -2.47
N THR A 167 13.03 12.13 -3.74
CA THR A 167 12.65 13.13 -4.76
C THR A 167 11.35 12.81 -5.48
N LEU A 168 10.70 11.69 -5.17
CA LEU A 168 9.50 11.24 -5.88
C LEU A 168 8.23 11.62 -5.09
N LYS A 169 7.25 12.22 -5.76
CA LYS A 169 5.92 12.48 -5.19
C LYS A 169 4.98 11.32 -5.50
N LEU A 170 4.51 10.62 -4.47
CA LEU A 170 3.63 9.46 -4.60
C LEU A 170 2.22 9.80 -4.12
N VAL A 171 1.22 9.25 -4.80
CA VAL A 171 -0.14 9.09 -4.30
C VAL A 171 -0.39 7.60 -4.11
N VAL A 172 -0.68 7.19 -2.89
CA VAL A 172 -0.86 5.79 -2.52
C VAL A 172 -2.25 5.59 -1.94
N SER A 173 -2.97 4.59 -2.45
CA SER A 173 -4.16 4.08 -1.78
C SER A 173 -3.77 2.90 -0.89
N PRO A 174 -3.58 3.10 0.43
CA PRO A 174 -3.47 2.00 1.36
C PRO A 174 -4.78 1.21 1.43
N ALA A 175 -4.70 -0.10 1.23
CA ALA A 175 -5.76 -1.01 1.61
C ALA A 175 -5.75 -1.16 3.13
N TRP A 176 -6.60 -0.42 3.85
CA TRP A 176 -6.75 -0.54 5.30
C TRP A 176 -8.20 -0.59 5.77
N THR A 177 -8.34 -1.03 7.02
CA THR A 177 -9.58 -1.11 7.78
C THR A 177 -10.00 0.25 8.32
N LYS A 178 -11.30 0.35 8.59
CA LYS A 178 -12.17 1.53 8.82
C LYS A 178 -11.58 2.64 9.72
N PRO A 179 -11.98 3.92 9.52
CA PRO A 179 -11.66 4.98 10.46
C PRO A 179 -12.53 4.79 11.69
N ASP A 180 -12.07 5.27 12.84
CA ASP A 180 -12.90 5.29 14.01
C ASP A 180 -13.18 6.73 14.45
N ASP A 181 -14.47 7.11 14.39
CA ASP A 181 -15.04 8.08 15.32
C ASP A 181 -15.49 7.39 16.62
N SER A 182 -15.45 6.05 16.70
CA SER A 182 -15.51 5.34 17.98
C SER A 182 -14.12 5.28 18.62
N ILE A 183 -14.11 5.31 19.93
CA ILE A 183 -12.88 5.31 20.71
C ILE A 183 -12.56 3.84 20.91
N LEU A 184 -11.52 3.34 20.24
CA LEU A 184 -10.79 2.18 20.75
C LEU A 184 -10.22 2.60 22.12
N GLU A 185 -11.01 2.43 23.18
CA GLU A 185 -10.57 2.60 24.57
C GLU A 185 -9.61 1.46 24.88
N VAL A 186 -8.39 1.54 24.35
CA VAL A 186 -7.26 0.97 25.05
C VAL A 186 -7.05 1.87 26.26
N ALA A 187 -7.72 1.54 27.36
CA ALA A 187 -7.63 2.25 28.62
C ALA A 187 -6.15 2.39 29.05
N ARG A 188 -5.55 3.53 28.71
CA ARG A 188 -4.36 4.09 29.36
C ARG A 188 -4.52 5.60 29.41
N SER A 189 -5.01 6.06 30.56
CA SER A 189 -4.83 7.40 31.15
C SER A 189 -4.01 8.40 30.31
N GLY A 190 -4.67 9.21 29.50
CA GLY A 190 -4.08 10.34 28.79
C GLY A 190 -5.11 10.92 27.81
N GLY A 191 -5.50 12.17 28.02
CA GLY A 191 -6.64 12.80 27.35
C GLY A 191 -6.51 13.03 25.84
N PRO A 192 -7.54 13.62 25.20
CA PRO A 192 -7.63 13.76 23.75
C PRO A 192 -6.58 14.74 23.20
N LEU A 193 -6.05 14.47 22.00
CA LEU A 193 -5.18 15.36 21.25
C LEU A 193 -5.92 15.81 19.98
N GLU A 194 -6.03 17.11 19.76
CA GLU A 194 -6.62 17.71 18.55
C GLU A 194 -5.68 17.56 17.34
N GLY A 195 -6.27 17.21 16.18
CA GLY A 195 -5.61 17.08 14.87
C GLY A 195 -5.85 15.71 14.25
N THR A 196 -6.28 15.64 12.98
CA THR A 196 -6.58 14.38 12.26
C THR A 196 -5.36 13.47 12.02
N LYS A 197 -4.16 13.89 12.44
CA LYS A 197 -3.03 12.98 12.60
C LYS A 197 -3.27 12.08 13.81
N GLY A 198 -3.69 10.86 13.52
CA GLY A 198 -3.63 9.77 14.49
C GLY A 198 -4.96 9.10 14.81
N ASN A 199 -5.98 9.11 13.96
CA ASN A 199 -7.23 8.36 14.22
C ASN A 199 -7.25 6.94 13.63
N PHE A 200 -6.17 6.51 12.99
CA PHE A 200 -6.10 5.19 12.35
C PHE A 200 -5.27 4.21 13.19
N VAL A 201 -5.77 2.99 13.33
CA VAL A 201 -5.10 1.89 14.03
C VAL A 201 -4.89 0.75 13.05
N GLU A 202 -3.69 0.19 13.08
CA GLU A 202 -3.38 -1.01 12.32
C GLU A 202 -3.51 -2.25 13.20
N LEU A 203 -4.39 -3.19 12.82
CA LEU A 203 -4.67 -4.40 13.59
C LEU A 203 -3.92 -5.60 13.01
N LYS A 204 -3.07 -6.24 13.82
CA LYS A 204 -2.34 -7.45 13.43
C LYS A 204 -2.52 -8.55 14.46
N THR A 205 -2.82 -9.75 14.00
CA THR A 205 -2.75 -10.97 14.81
C THR A 205 -1.44 -11.69 14.57
N LYS A 206 -0.99 -12.45 15.57
CA LYS A 206 0.21 -13.29 15.45
C LYS A 206 0.01 -14.62 16.15
N SER A 207 0.64 -15.66 15.62
CA SER A 207 0.78 -16.91 16.36
C SER A 207 1.73 -16.70 17.54
N VAL A 208 1.40 -17.25 18.71
CA VAL A 208 2.30 -17.27 19.88
C VAL A 208 3.65 -17.94 19.56
N ARG A 209 3.65 -18.88 18.60
CA ARG A 209 4.83 -19.67 18.21
C ARG A 209 5.70 -19.01 17.14
N ARG A 210 5.30 -17.84 16.62
CA ARG A 210 6.06 -17.11 15.59
C ARG A 210 6.53 -15.77 16.14
N GLU A 211 7.73 -15.38 15.72
CA GLU A 211 8.20 -14.01 15.88
C GLU A 211 7.29 -13.07 15.09
N PHE A 212 7.09 -11.86 15.62
CA PHE A 212 6.30 -10.85 14.93
C PHE A 212 7.20 -10.11 13.94
N ASP A 213 6.78 -10.04 12.69
CA ASP A 213 7.53 -9.29 11.68
C ASP A 213 7.26 -7.79 11.82
N TRP A 214 8.00 -7.16 12.73
CA TRP A 214 7.90 -5.72 12.98
C TRP A 214 8.35 -4.89 11.78
N VAL A 215 9.26 -5.41 10.95
CA VAL A 215 9.75 -4.68 9.78
C VAL A 215 8.63 -4.57 8.76
N GLU A 216 7.95 -5.68 8.48
CA GLU A 216 6.81 -5.74 7.57
C GLU A 216 5.60 -4.93 8.10
N ALA A 217 5.26 -5.09 9.38
CA ALA A 217 4.18 -4.31 9.99
C ALA A 217 4.46 -2.79 9.92
N TYR A 218 5.67 -2.36 10.28
CA TYR A 218 6.07 -0.96 10.20
C TYR A 218 6.12 -0.45 8.76
N THR A 219 6.55 -1.26 7.80
CA THR A 219 6.53 -0.90 6.38
C THR A 219 5.11 -0.59 5.92
N GLN A 220 4.15 -1.46 6.26
CA GLN A 220 2.75 -1.25 5.90
C GLN A 220 2.16 0.01 6.56
N MET A 221 2.52 0.26 7.82
CA MET A 221 2.12 1.48 8.54
C MET A 221 2.70 2.74 7.93
N ALA A 222 4.00 2.77 7.64
CA ALA A 222 4.69 3.93 7.09
C ALA A 222 4.18 4.29 5.68
N LEU A 223 3.89 3.27 4.85
CA LEU A 223 3.29 3.47 3.52
C LEU A 223 1.81 3.89 3.56
N GLY A 224 1.13 3.68 4.70
CA GLY A 224 -0.27 4.08 4.92
C GLY A 224 -0.46 5.28 5.85
N ASP A 225 0.65 5.89 6.31
CA ASP A 225 0.67 6.95 7.32
C ASP A 225 -0.16 6.61 8.58
N THR A 226 0.14 5.47 9.19
CA THR A 226 -0.47 4.98 10.44
C THR A 226 0.58 4.97 11.56
N ASP A 227 0.29 5.49 12.75
CA ASP A 227 1.31 5.74 13.79
C ASP A 227 1.10 5.01 15.14
N ARG A 228 0.01 4.23 15.28
CA ARG A 228 -0.35 3.61 16.57
C ARG A 228 0.17 2.18 16.76
N PHE A 229 1.36 2.02 17.35
CA PHE A 229 1.88 0.74 17.92
C PHE A 229 2.81 0.95 19.14
N ASN A 230 3.20 -0.15 19.80
CA ASN A 230 4.12 -0.15 20.94
C ASN A 230 5.50 0.47 20.59
N ARG A 231 5.88 1.55 21.30
CA ARG A 231 6.99 2.46 20.98
C ARG A 231 8.38 1.81 20.85
N GLN A 232 8.70 0.76 21.61
CA GLN A 232 10.08 0.22 21.63
C GLN A 232 10.42 -0.64 20.41
N GLU A 233 9.53 -1.56 20.03
CA GLU A 233 9.74 -2.40 18.85
C GLU A 233 9.57 -1.58 17.55
N VAL A 234 8.66 -0.61 17.56
CA VAL A 234 8.50 0.37 16.46
C VAL A 234 9.78 1.17 16.23
N ALA A 235 10.49 1.59 17.29
CA ALA A 235 11.74 2.35 17.14
C ALA A 235 12.85 1.52 16.47
N ARG A 236 12.95 0.22 16.76
CA ARG A 236 13.91 -0.68 16.10
C ARG A 236 13.53 -0.93 14.65
N ALA A 237 12.27 -1.25 14.39
CA ALA A 237 11.76 -1.45 13.04
C ALA A 237 11.91 -0.20 12.17
N LYS A 238 11.75 0.99 12.75
CA LYS A 238 11.97 2.29 12.08
C LYS A 238 13.39 2.43 11.53
N VAL A 239 14.41 2.10 12.31
CA VAL A 239 15.82 2.20 11.86
C VAL A 239 16.11 1.28 10.68
N ASP A 240 15.62 0.05 10.73
CA ASP A 240 15.79 -0.91 9.62
C ASP A 240 14.99 -0.50 8.38
N ASN A 241 13.81 0.10 8.57
CA ASN A 241 12.95 0.54 7.48
C ASN A 241 13.39 1.84 6.81
N ASN A 242 14.04 2.77 7.51
CA ASN A 242 14.62 3.95 6.85
C ASN A 242 15.62 3.53 5.76
N ARG A 243 16.43 2.50 6.03
CA ARG A 243 17.34 1.92 5.02
C ARG A 243 16.58 1.23 3.89
N LEU A 244 15.42 0.65 4.17
CA LEU A 244 14.58 0.01 3.16
C LEU A 244 13.92 1.04 2.24
N PHE A 245 13.39 2.13 2.77
CA PHE A 245 12.76 3.18 1.97
C PHE A 245 13.76 3.92 1.07
N GLY A 246 14.97 4.19 1.55
CA GLY A 246 16.06 4.66 0.69
C GLY A 246 16.46 3.65 -0.40
N ARG A 247 16.14 2.36 -0.22
CA ARG A 247 16.32 1.36 -1.29
C ARG A 247 15.10 1.25 -2.21
N LEU A 248 13.91 1.68 -1.79
CA LEU A 248 12.68 1.63 -2.57
C LEU A 248 12.57 2.79 -3.58
N GLU A 249 13.07 3.97 -3.24
CA GLU A 249 13.09 5.10 -4.18
C GLU A 249 13.88 4.76 -5.46
N ALA A 250 15.01 4.07 -5.31
CA ALA A 250 15.91 3.78 -6.42
C ALA A 250 15.31 2.88 -7.53
N PRO A 251 14.62 1.74 -7.26
CA PRO A 251 13.89 1.00 -8.30
C PRO A 251 12.75 1.83 -8.88
N LEU A 252 12.03 2.63 -8.08
CA LEU A 252 10.97 3.50 -8.61
C LEU A 252 11.55 4.51 -9.61
N ALA A 253 12.62 5.22 -9.25
CA ALA A 253 13.30 6.14 -10.13
C ALA A 253 13.86 5.45 -11.40
N ALA A 254 14.36 4.23 -11.27
CA ALA A 254 14.84 3.44 -12.40
C ALA A 254 13.68 3.03 -13.34
N ILE A 255 12.55 2.59 -12.80
CA ILE A 255 11.32 2.30 -13.56
C ILE A 255 10.88 3.56 -14.30
N LEU A 256 10.76 4.69 -13.59
CA LEU A 256 10.37 5.97 -14.19
C LEU A 256 11.30 6.40 -15.33
N CYS A 257 12.62 6.18 -15.19
CA CYS A 257 13.60 6.46 -16.24
C CYS A 257 13.40 5.60 -17.50
N VAL A 258 12.87 4.38 -17.34
CA VAL A 258 12.56 3.46 -18.43
C VAL A 258 11.22 3.82 -19.10
N VAL A 259 10.16 4.01 -18.31
CA VAL A 259 8.79 4.13 -18.82
C VAL A 259 8.44 5.55 -19.27
N ARG A 260 9.00 6.59 -18.64
CA ARG A 260 8.76 7.98 -19.06
C ARG A 260 9.53 8.30 -20.34
N PRO A 261 8.86 8.76 -21.40
CA PRO A 261 9.54 9.12 -22.63
C PRO A 261 10.37 10.40 -22.44
N LYS A 262 11.65 10.36 -22.82
CA LYS A 262 12.48 11.59 -22.92
C LYS A 262 12.10 12.47 -24.10
N ASN A 263 11.41 11.92 -25.10
CA ASN A 263 11.27 12.53 -26.43
C ASN A 263 9.82 12.60 -26.97
N ARG A 264 8.81 12.20 -26.20
CA ARG A 264 7.39 12.17 -26.61
C ARG A 264 6.44 12.47 -25.45
N PRO A 265 6.41 13.70 -24.94
CA PRO A 265 5.46 14.09 -23.90
C PRO A 265 4.02 13.98 -24.42
N GLY A 266 3.11 13.38 -23.63
CA GLY A 266 1.67 13.29 -23.91
C GLY A 266 1.19 12.05 -24.66
N GLU A 267 2.06 11.08 -24.97
CA GLU A 267 1.65 9.78 -25.54
C GLU A 267 1.32 8.79 -24.41
N GLU A 268 0.08 8.32 -24.34
CA GLU A 268 -0.33 7.25 -23.42
C GLU A 268 0.37 5.95 -23.78
N ARG A 269 0.99 5.30 -22.79
CA ARG A 269 1.75 4.06 -22.99
C ARG A 269 1.53 3.12 -21.83
N SER A 270 1.43 1.83 -22.13
CA SER A 270 1.25 0.79 -21.13
C SER A 270 2.43 -0.16 -21.13
N PHE A 271 2.84 -0.57 -19.93
CA PHE A 271 3.94 -1.49 -19.69
C PHE A 271 3.51 -2.54 -18.67
N VAL A 272 4.31 -3.58 -18.56
CA VAL A 272 4.19 -4.63 -17.57
C VAL A 272 5.53 -4.82 -16.89
N ILE A 273 5.52 -4.80 -15.56
CA ILE A 273 6.68 -5.10 -14.71
C ILE A 273 6.50 -6.50 -14.14
N GLU A 274 7.49 -7.36 -14.35
CA GLU A 274 7.46 -8.75 -13.92
C GLU A 274 8.68 -9.06 -13.05
N TRP A 275 8.46 -9.80 -11.96
CA TRP A 275 9.51 -10.43 -11.17
C TRP A 275 9.13 -11.88 -10.89
N ASP A 276 10.08 -12.81 -10.97
CA ASP A 276 9.85 -14.25 -10.84
C ASP A 276 9.94 -14.77 -9.38
N GLY A 277 10.23 -13.88 -8.42
CA GLY A 277 10.35 -14.21 -7.01
C GLY A 277 11.75 -14.65 -6.55
N ASN A 278 12.68 -14.92 -7.48
CA ASN A 278 14.00 -15.49 -7.18
C ASN A 278 15.16 -14.79 -7.89
N SER A 279 14.90 -14.16 -9.03
CA SER A 279 15.87 -13.42 -9.81
C SER A 279 16.25 -12.14 -9.08
N ARG A 280 17.38 -11.58 -9.51
CA ARG A 280 17.81 -10.25 -9.08
C ARG A 280 17.25 -9.15 -9.97
N ASP A 281 16.33 -9.49 -10.88
CA ASP A 281 15.98 -8.67 -12.03
C ASP A 281 14.49 -8.41 -12.12
N LEU A 282 14.13 -7.14 -12.25
CA LEU A 282 12.82 -6.72 -12.72
C LEU A 282 12.86 -6.63 -14.24
N HIS A 283 11.86 -7.23 -14.88
CA HIS A 283 11.66 -7.17 -16.33
C HIS A 283 10.56 -6.16 -16.63
N ILE A 284 10.83 -5.20 -17.53
CA ILE A 284 9.86 -4.21 -17.98
C ILE A 284 9.62 -4.40 -19.47
N ARG A 285 8.35 -4.52 -19.85
CA ARG A 285 7.92 -4.75 -21.24
C ARG A 285 6.85 -3.74 -21.60
N GLU A 286 6.95 -3.09 -22.74
CA GLU A 286 5.86 -2.30 -23.30
C GLU A 286 4.80 -3.23 -23.93
N ASN A 287 3.52 -2.89 -23.78
CA ASN A 287 2.39 -3.62 -24.34
C ASN A 287 2.16 -3.31 -25.82
#